data_AF-A0A7V1LRN5-F1
#
_entry.id   AF-A0A7V1LRN5-F1
#
_cell.length_a   1.000
_cell.length_b   1.000
_cell.length_c   1.000
_cell.angle_alpha   90.00
_cell.angle_beta   90.00
_cell.angle_gamma   90.00
#
_symmetry.space_group_name_H-M   'P 1'
#
loop_
_entity.id
_entity.type
_entity.pdbx_description
1 polymer ?
#
loop_
_entity_poly.entity_id
_entity_poly.type
_entity_poly.pdbx_seq_one_letter_code
_entity_poly.pdbx_strand_id
1 'polypeptide(L)'
;MKKLNLLIIVLFTVVLFGCGNKKPKENNTATPDNFKYQTEKFADLRILRYKVPGFNELSLKKKKLVYYLYQAALAGRDIMYDQNYKYNLTVRRTLEAIVNSYSGKRSGKDWNNFMVYTKRVWFSNGIHHHYSNKKMFPKISRKYFTS
;
A
#
# COMPACT_ATOMS: atom_id res chain seq x y z
N MET A 1 53.85 -0.54 -33.67
CA MET A 1 52.99 0.61 -33.30
C MET A 1 51.93 0.99 -34.34
N LYS A 2 52.12 0.75 -35.66
CA LYS A 2 51.06 1.01 -36.67
C LYS A 2 49.87 0.03 -36.63
N LYS A 3 50.09 -1.23 -36.19
CA LYS A 3 49.03 -2.24 -36.04
C LYS A 3 48.21 -2.12 -34.74
N LEU A 4 48.71 -1.37 -33.74
CA LEU A 4 47.99 -1.12 -32.48
C LEU A 4 47.02 0.07 -32.62
N ASN A 5 47.39 1.09 -33.40
CA ASN A 5 46.48 2.19 -33.75
C ASN A 5 45.36 1.77 -34.71
N LEU A 6 45.55 0.70 -35.50
CA LEU A 6 44.51 0.17 -36.38
C LEU A 6 43.42 -0.60 -35.60
N LEU A 7 43.76 -1.18 -34.44
CA LEU A 7 42.82 -1.90 -33.59
C LEU A 7 41.90 -0.95 -32.79
N ILE A 8 42.38 0.26 -32.49
CA ILE A 8 41.61 1.29 -31.76
C ILE A 8 40.57 1.98 -32.68
N ILE A 9 40.83 2.06 -33.99
CA ILE A 9 39.91 2.68 -34.96
C ILE A 9 38.72 1.75 -35.28
N VAL A 10 38.90 0.43 -35.23
CA VAL A 10 37.82 -0.54 -35.47
C VAL A 10 36.87 -0.68 -34.27
N LEU A 11 37.33 -0.35 -33.06
CA LEU A 11 36.49 -0.41 -31.84
C LEU A 11 35.57 0.83 -31.68
N PHE A 12 35.78 1.90 -32.44
CA PHE A 12 35.02 3.15 -32.32
C PHE A 12 33.88 3.31 -33.35
N THR A 13 33.81 2.45 -34.38
CA THR A 13 32.80 2.55 -35.45
C THR A 13 31.53 1.72 -35.22
N VAL A 14 31.47 0.88 -34.19
CA VAL A 14 30.28 0.05 -33.88
C VAL A 14 29.22 0.81 -33.07
N VAL A 15 29.48 2.05 -32.63
CA VAL A 15 28.57 2.81 -31.75
C VAL A 15 27.51 3.64 -32.48
N LEU A 16 27.48 3.68 -33.83
CA LEU A 16 26.59 4.60 -34.57
C LEU A 16 25.35 3.98 -35.25
N PHE A 17 24.99 2.72 -34.99
CA PHE A 17 23.77 2.09 -35.55
C PHE A 17 22.68 1.75 -34.52
N GLY A 18 22.60 2.51 -33.43
CA GLY A 18 21.58 2.34 -32.40
C GLY A 18 20.65 3.53 -32.23
N CYS A 19 19.78 3.83 -33.20
CA CYS A 19 18.45 4.45 -32.98
C CYS A 19 17.72 4.79 -34.29
N GLY A 20 16.95 3.83 -34.82
CA GLY A 20 15.87 4.09 -35.77
C GLY A 20 14.54 4.22 -35.02
N ASN A 21 14.29 5.35 -34.35
CA ASN A 21 13.04 5.60 -33.63
C ASN A 21 11.90 5.91 -34.63
N LYS A 22 11.24 4.87 -35.15
CA LYS A 22 9.85 5.01 -35.60
C LYS A 22 8.98 5.08 -34.34
N LYS A 23 8.66 6.29 -33.89
CA LYS A 23 7.62 6.48 -32.86
C LYS A 23 6.31 5.90 -33.41
N PRO A 24 5.69 4.89 -32.75
CA PRO A 24 4.33 4.54 -33.07
C PRO A 24 3.47 5.78 -32.86
N LYS A 25 2.62 6.13 -33.83
CA LYS A 25 1.56 7.12 -33.62
C LYS A 25 0.68 6.59 -32.49
N GLU A 26 0.87 7.16 -31.31
CA GLU A 26 0.00 6.95 -30.16
C GLU A 26 -1.35 7.60 -30.51
N ASN A 27 -2.29 6.78 -30.96
CA ASN A 27 -3.68 7.19 -31.11
C ASN A 27 -4.24 7.40 -29.69
N ASN A 28 -3.98 8.58 -29.13
CA ASN A 28 -4.54 9.02 -27.86
C ASN A 28 -6.04 9.31 -28.00
N THR A 29 -6.82 8.23 -28.13
CA THR A 29 -8.20 8.19 -27.64
C THR A 29 -8.16 7.65 -26.22
N ALA A 30 -7.45 8.35 -25.33
CA ALA A 30 -7.42 8.01 -23.92
C ALA A 30 -8.79 8.38 -23.32
N THR A 31 -9.65 7.38 -23.17
CA THR A 31 -10.80 7.46 -22.26
C THR A 31 -10.32 7.97 -20.89
N PRO A 32 -11.00 8.95 -20.27
CA PRO A 32 -10.60 9.45 -18.96
C PRO A 32 -10.45 8.31 -17.93
N ASP A 33 -9.29 8.22 -17.28
CA ASP A 33 -9.08 7.23 -16.23
C ASP A 33 -9.86 7.64 -14.98
N ASN A 34 -11.08 7.12 -14.83
CA ASN A 34 -11.95 7.36 -13.67
C ASN A 34 -11.48 6.61 -12.40
N PHE A 35 -10.30 5.99 -12.39
CA PHE A 35 -9.82 5.24 -11.25
C PHE A 35 -9.37 6.17 -10.11
N LYS A 36 -10.05 6.08 -8.96
CA LYS A 36 -9.68 6.80 -7.74
C LYS A 36 -8.47 6.16 -7.06
N TYR A 37 -7.27 6.70 -7.34
CA TYR A 37 -5.99 6.25 -6.76
C TYR A 37 -5.89 6.52 -5.26
N GLN A 38 -6.25 7.71 -4.78
CA GLN A 38 -6.24 8.04 -3.35
C GLN A 38 -7.66 7.92 -2.78
N THR A 39 -7.86 7.04 -1.80
CA THR A 39 -9.19 6.82 -1.19
C THR A 39 -9.47 7.72 -0.01
N GLU A 40 -8.48 7.83 0.88
CA GLU A 40 -8.60 8.50 2.16
C GLU A 40 -7.27 9.15 2.56
N LYS A 41 -7.35 10.22 3.37
CA LYS A 41 -6.24 10.80 4.10
C LYS A 41 -6.68 11.01 5.55
N PHE A 42 -5.86 10.57 6.51
CA PHE A 42 -6.09 10.79 7.94
C PHE A 42 -4.75 10.88 8.65
N ALA A 43 -4.67 11.71 9.69
CA ALA A 43 -3.40 12.08 10.31
C ALA A 43 -2.35 12.45 9.24
N ASP A 44 -1.20 11.78 9.26
CA ASP A 44 -0.08 11.89 8.34
C ASP A 44 -0.08 10.84 7.22
N LEU A 45 -1.16 10.06 7.08
CA LEU A 45 -1.26 8.90 6.19
C LEU A 45 -2.19 9.16 5.00
N ARG A 46 -1.84 8.60 3.84
CA ARG A 46 -2.69 8.54 2.64
C ARG A 46 -2.88 7.09 2.22
N ILE A 47 -4.12 6.68 1.96
CA ILE A 47 -4.43 5.32 1.50
C ILE A 47 -4.57 5.33 -0.02
N LEU A 48 -3.63 4.67 -0.68
CA LEU A 48 -3.55 4.55 -2.13
C LEU A 48 -4.04 3.18 -2.60
N ARG A 49 -4.54 3.15 -3.83
CA ARG A 49 -4.95 1.94 -4.57
C ARG A 49 -4.12 1.83 -5.83
N TYR A 50 -3.89 0.60 -6.26
CA TYR A 50 -3.22 0.28 -7.50
C TYR A 50 -4.13 -0.60 -8.37
N LYS A 51 -3.97 -0.51 -9.69
CA LYS A 51 -4.57 -1.44 -10.64
C LYS A 51 -3.70 -2.71 -10.73
N VAL A 52 -4.31 -3.84 -11.07
CA VAL A 52 -3.60 -5.09 -11.36
C VAL A 52 -3.73 -5.41 -12.85
N PRO A 53 -3.04 -4.67 -13.74
CA PRO A 53 -3.09 -4.92 -15.18
C PRO A 53 -2.55 -6.33 -15.48
N GLY A 54 -3.12 -7.01 -16.47
CA GLY A 54 -2.69 -8.38 -16.81
C GLY A 54 -3.39 -9.49 -16.01
N PHE A 55 -4.16 -9.16 -14.96
CA PHE A 55 -4.85 -10.18 -14.16
C PHE A 55 -5.96 -10.89 -14.95
N ASN A 56 -6.69 -10.17 -15.79
CA ASN A 56 -7.83 -10.73 -16.53
C ASN A 56 -7.38 -11.70 -17.63
N GLU A 57 -6.17 -11.47 -18.15
CA GLU A 57 -5.49 -12.21 -19.20
C GLU A 57 -4.90 -13.53 -18.69
N LEU A 58 -4.84 -13.73 -17.36
CA LEU A 58 -4.38 -14.99 -16.78
C LEU A 58 -5.37 -16.14 -17.08
N SER A 59 -4.82 -17.29 -17.48
CA SER A 59 -5.57 -18.56 -17.50
C SER A 59 -6.19 -18.85 -16.12
N LEU A 60 -7.28 -19.62 -16.10
CA LEU A 60 -7.95 -20.01 -14.86
C LEU A 60 -7.00 -20.70 -13.86
N LYS A 61 -6.09 -21.56 -14.33
CA LYS A 61 -5.08 -22.22 -13.49
C LYS A 61 -4.17 -21.21 -12.78
N LYS A 62 -3.68 -20.19 -13.51
CA LYS A 62 -2.86 -19.11 -12.93
C LYS A 62 -3.66 -18.22 -11.98
N LYS A 63 -4.92 -17.90 -12.28
CA LYS A 63 -5.80 -17.15 -11.37
C LYS A 63 -6.01 -17.89 -10.05
N LYS A 64 -6.25 -19.21 -10.09
CA LYS A 64 -6.35 -20.05 -8.88
C LYS A 64 -5.05 -20.04 -8.07
N LEU A 65 -3.89 -20.19 -8.72
CA LEU A 65 -2.59 -20.12 -8.05
C LEU A 65 -2.41 -18.77 -7.33
N VAL A 66 -2.59 -17.64 -8.03
CA VAL A 66 -2.45 -16.31 -7.44
C VAL A 66 -3.46 -16.09 -6.30
N TYR A 67 -4.68 -16.57 -6.46
CA TYR A 67 -5.70 -16.52 -5.40
C TYR A 67 -5.23 -17.23 -4.13
N TYR A 68 -4.72 -18.46 -4.23
CA TYR A 68 -4.26 -19.21 -3.05
C TYR A 68 -3.02 -18.58 -2.41
N LEU A 69 -2.08 -18.05 -3.21
CA LEU A 69 -0.93 -17.30 -2.69
C LEU A 69 -1.38 -16.04 -1.94
N TYR A 70 -2.39 -15.33 -2.45
CA TYR A 70 -2.96 -14.16 -1.80
C TYR A 70 -3.65 -14.53 -0.47
N GLN A 71 -4.41 -15.62 -0.43
CA GLN A 71 -5.01 -16.11 0.83
C GLN A 71 -3.93 -16.45 1.87
N ALA A 72 -2.85 -17.13 1.46
CA ALA A 72 -1.73 -17.43 2.33
C ALA A 72 -1.05 -16.14 2.86
N ALA A 73 -0.86 -15.14 2.01
CA ALA A 73 -0.30 -13.85 2.42
C ALA A 73 -1.20 -13.11 3.43
N LEU A 74 -2.52 -13.13 3.25
CA LEU A 74 -3.46 -12.47 4.17
C LEU A 74 -3.53 -13.16 5.54
N ALA A 75 -3.41 -14.49 5.59
CA ALA A 75 -3.49 -15.27 6.82
C ALA A 75 -2.43 -14.88 7.87
N GLY A 76 -1.28 -14.35 7.42
CA GLY A 76 -0.20 -13.90 8.30
C GLY A 76 -0.44 -12.57 9.01
N ARG A 77 -1.55 -11.86 8.77
CA ARG A 77 -1.80 -10.52 9.32
C ARG A 77 -1.68 -10.47 10.84
N ASP A 78 -2.32 -11.38 11.55
CA ASP A 78 -2.38 -11.34 13.02
C ASP A 78 -1.02 -11.66 13.66
N ILE A 79 -0.16 -12.42 12.97
CA ILE A 79 1.23 -12.70 13.39
C ILE A 79 2.01 -11.38 13.50
N MET A 80 1.89 -10.48 12.51
CA MET A 80 2.57 -9.18 12.51
C MET A 80 2.14 -8.31 13.69
N TYR A 81 0.84 -8.30 14.04
CA TYR A 81 0.36 -7.54 15.19
C TYR A 81 0.99 -8.05 16.48
N ASP A 82 1.01 -9.37 16.68
CA ASP A 82 1.53 -10.02 17.88
C ASP A 82 3.05 -9.78 18.04
N GLN A 83 3.80 -9.91 16.95
CA GLN A 83 5.24 -9.63 16.91
C GLN A 83 5.56 -8.16 17.25
N ASN A 84 4.73 -7.22 16.79
CA ASN A 84 4.99 -5.79 16.99
C ASN A 84 4.78 -5.32 18.44
N TYR A 85 3.91 -5.99 19.22
CA TYR A 85 3.71 -5.74 20.65
C TYR A 85 2.68 -6.72 21.24
N LYS A 86 2.99 -7.29 22.41
CA LYS A 86 2.16 -8.30 23.10
C LYS A 86 0.68 -7.95 23.35
N TYR A 87 0.30 -6.67 23.31
CA TYR A 87 -1.11 -6.25 23.50
C TYR A 87 -1.80 -5.76 22.22
N ASN A 88 -1.11 -5.78 21.07
CA ASN A 88 -1.67 -5.25 19.82
C ASN A 88 -2.93 -5.99 19.38
N LEU A 89 -2.97 -7.32 19.50
CA LEU A 89 -4.17 -8.09 19.15
C LEU A 89 -5.36 -7.71 20.03
N THR A 90 -5.16 -7.59 21.35
CA THR A 90 -6.19 -7.14 22.29
C THR A 90 -6.67 -5.73 21.95
N VAL A 91 -5.75 -4.77 21.79
CA VAL A 91 -6.10 -3.37 21.45
C VAL A 91 -6.87 -3.33 20.15
N ARG A 92 -6.38 -3.97 19.08
CA ARG A 92 -7.06 -4.02 17.78
C ARG A 92 -8.47 -4.59 17.91
N ARG A 93 -8.62 -5.74 18.57
CA ARG A 93 -9.92 -6.41 18.73
C ARG A 93 -10.90 -5.55 19.54
N THR A 94 -10.44 -4.85 20.57
CA THR A 94 -11.27 -3.88 21.32
C THR A 94 -11.74 -2.73 20.44
N LEU A 95 -10.84 -2.13 19.66
CA LEU A 95 -11.21 -1.04 18.74
C LEU A 95 -12.18 -1.52 17.67
N GLU A 96 -11.93 -2.68 17.06
CA GLU A 96 -12.80 -3.29 16.05
C GLU A 96 -14.18 -3.66 16.63
N ALA A 97 -14.23 -4.16 17.86
CA ALA A 97 -15.50 -4.43 18.54
C ALA A 97 -16.34 -3.15 18.68
N ILE A 98 -15.74 -2.06 19.17
CA ILE A 98 -16.42 -0.76 19.28
C ILE A 98 -16.87 -0.25 17.90
N VAL A 99 -16.01 -0.32 16.87
CA VAL A 99 -16.38 0.09 15.49
C VAL A 99 -17.61 -0.68 14.99
N ASN A 100 -17.67 -1.99 15.27
CA ASN A 100 -18.73 -2.86 14.78
C ASN A 100 -20.03 -2.71 15.57
N SER A 101 -19.96 -2.60 16.91
CA SER A 101 -21.15 -2.68 17.77
C SER A 101 -21.66 -1.35 18.31
N TYR A 102 -20.87 -0.27 18.30
CA TYR A 102 -21.28 1.00 18.90
C TYR A 102 -22.51 1.58 18.20
N SER A 103 -23.62 1.68 18.96
CA SER A 103 -24.94 2.14 18.50
C SER A 103 -25.19 3.63 18.76
N GLY A 104 -24.27 4.31 19.46
CA GLY A 104 -24.34 5.74 19.69
C GLY A 104 -24.00 6.57 18.45
N LYS A 105 -23.92 7.89 18.64
CA LYS A 105 -23.65 8.83 17.54
C LYS A 105 -22.26 8.59 16.94
N ARG A 106 -22.22 8.18 15.66
CA ARG A 106 -21.00 7.98 14.86
C ARG A 106 -20.54 9.24 14.12
N SER A 107 -20.57 10.37 14.81
CA SER A 107 -20.13 11.66 14.28
C SER A 107 -19.73 12.61 15.41
N GLY A 108 -19.01 13.68 15.06
CA GLY A 108 -18.46 14.64 16.02
C GLY A 108 -17.00 14.36 16.38
N LYS A 109 -16.42 15.28 17.14
CA LYS A 109 -14.97 15.33 17.41
C LYS A 109 -14.44 14.05 18.06
N ASP A 110 -15.13 13.52 19.06
CA ASP A 110 -14.67 12.34 19.80
C ASP A 110 -14.70 11.07 18.93
N TRP A 111 -15.81 10.83 18.23
CA TRP A 111 -15.90 9.71 17.28
C TRP A 111 -14.86 9.81 16.16
N ASN A 112 -14.66 11.02 15.61
CA ASN A 112 -13.65 11.25 14.58
C ASN A 112 -12.24 10.98 15.09
N ASN A 113 -11.91 11.42 16.32
CA ASN A 113 -10.62 11.12 16.94
C ASN A 113 -10.44 9.63 17.24
N PHE A 114 -11.52 8.94 17.64
CA PHE A 114 -11.55 7.49 17.82
C PHE A 114 -11.24 6.76 16.50
N MET A 115 -11.93 7.13 15.43
CA MET A 115 -11.69 6.54 14.11
C MET A 115 -10.29 6.83 13.59
N VAL A 116 -9.75 8.04 13.79
CA VAL A 116 -8.36 8.36 13.41
C VAL A 116 -7.38 7.46 14.17
N TYR A 117 -7.54 7.27 15.48
CA TYR A 117 -6.66 6.37 16.24
C TYR A 117 -6.76 4.93 15.75
N THR A 118 -7.98 4.43 15.57
CA THR A 118 -8.25 3.06 15.08
C THR A 118 -7.61 2.82 13.71
N LYS A 119 -7.80 3.75 12.76
CA LYS A 119 -7.20 3.65 11.43
C LYS A 119 -5.67 3.68 11.45
N ARG A 120 -5.07 4.46 12.37
CA ARG A 120 -3.61 4.47 12.55
C ARG A 120 -3.09 3.13 13.10
N VAL A 121 -3.83 2.48 14.01
CA VAL A 121 -3.51 1.13 14.50
C VAL A 121 -3.60 0.11 13.36
N TRP A 122 -4.65 0.18 12.53
CA TRP A 122 -4.78 -0.68 11.37
C TRP A 122 -3.64 -0.51 10.36
N PHE A 123 -3.28 0.73 10.06
CA PHE A 123 -2.21 1.03 9.11
C PHE A 123 -0.84 0.59 9.59
N SER A 124 -0.56 0.76 10.88
CA SER A 124 0.78 0.52 11.44
C SER A 124 0.99 -0.90 11.97
N ASN A 125 0.01 -1.79 11.80
CA ASN A 125 0.00 -3.12 12.39
C ASN A 125 0.26 -3.12 13.92
N GLY A 126 -0.27 -2.11 14.62
CA GLY A 126 -0.04 -1.93 16.06
C GLY A 126 -0.13 -0.49 16.54
N ILE A 127 0.16 -0.29 17.84
CA ILE A 127 0.03 1.01 18.51
C ILE A 127 1.26 1.94 18.37
N HIS A 128 2.26 1.53 17.59
CA HIS A 128 3.46 2.31 17.32
C HIS A 128 3.43 2.85 15.90
N HIS A 129 3.96 4.05 15.69
CA HIS A 129 4.05 4.64 14.37
C HIS A 129 4.98 3.82 13.47
N HIS A 130 4.48 3.32 12.34
CA HIS A 130 5.20 2.41 11.44
C HIS A 130 6.63 2.84 11.04
N TYR A 131 6.88 4.15 10.89
CA TYR A 131 8.22 4.69 10.58
C TYR A 131 9.08 5.02 11.81
N SER A 132 8.57 5.81 12.75
CA SER A 132 9.37 6.32 13.89
C SER A 132 9.41 5.38 15.11
N ASN A 133 8.63 4.31 15.12
CA ASN A 133 8.42 3.39 16.25
C ASN A 133 7.90 4.05 17.53
N LYS A 134 7.57 5.34 17.50
CA LYS A 134 6.98 6.04 18.66
C LYS A 134 5.57 5.55 18.91
N LYS A 135 5.23 5.32 20.17
CA LYS A 135 3.86 4.98 20.57
C LYS A 135 2.91 6.11 20.17
N MET A 136 1.82 5.74 19.52
CA MET A 136 0.75 6.67 19.15
C MET A 136 -0.21 6.83 20.33
N PHE A 137 -0.47 8.08 20.71
CA PHE A 137 -1.46 8.38 21.74
C PHE A 137 -2.79 8.81 21.11
N PRO A 138 -3.94 8.26 21.58
CA PRO A 138 -5.25 8.67 21.09
C PRO A 138 -5.58 10.08 21.57
N LYS A 139 -6.22 10.89 20.71
CA LYS A 139 -6.83 12.17 21.10
C LYS A 139 -8.26 11.96 21.61
N ILE A 140 -8.43 10.94 22.45
CA ILE A 140 -9.73 10.48 22.96
C ILE A 140 -9.65 10.57 24.48
N SER A 141 -10.64 11.19 25.11
CA SER A 141 -10.70 11.20 26.57
C SER A 141 -11.00 9.80 27.09
N ARG A 142 -10.46 9.46 28.27
CA ARG A 142 -10.79 8.18 28.92
C ARG A 142 -12.30 8.06 29.16
N LYS A 143 -12.95 9.15 29.58
CA LYS A 143 -14.39 9.21 29.82
C LYS A 143 -15.21 8.81 28.59
N TYR A 144 -14.87 9.33 27.41
CA TYR A 144 -15.53 8.97 26.16
C TYR A 144 -15.22 7.53 25.74
N PHE A 145 -13.99 7.06 25.95
CA PHE A 145 -13.63 5.69 25.57
C PHE A 145 -14.39 4.62 26.39
N THR A 146 -14.77 4.95 27.63
CA THR A 146 -15.47 4.04 28.55
C THR A 146 -16.98 4.28 28.65
N SER A 147 -17.55 5.18 27.84
CA SER A 147 -18.98 5.50 27.86
C SER A 147 -19.84 4.53 27.06
#